data_AF-A0A7R8VXL4-F1
#
_entry.id   AF-A0A7R8VXL4-F1
#
_cell.length_a   1.000
_cell.length_b   1.000
_cell.length_c   1.000
_cell.angle_alpha   90.00
_cell.angle_beta   90.00
_cell.angle_gamma   90.00
#
_symmetry.space_group_name_H-M   'P 1'
#
loop_
_entity.id
_entity.type
_entity.pdbx_description
1 polymer ?
#
loop_
_entity_poly.entity_id
_entity_poly.type
_entity_poly.pdbx_seq_one_letter_code
_entity_poly.pdbx_strand_id
1 'polypeptide(L)'
;RFRLKQEGLWGDVDLINTSILEIYFPVDTLVIKRPIADEYGAGEPIGYQAIVLDPSPEFTAQLLALAVDHIDILLEDWYPTLGTRFVHTSEGKFLVTRLVPCPRCLVSTAGEIDSGLPQKVDHWDNQQSPDNYPGLAEALHQAEQDNQYVGGRVRKSQESCTSDGDSGVGPESTGS
;
A
#
# COMPACT_ATOMS: atom_id res chain seq x y z
N ARG A 1 11.98 -2.12 10.72
CA ARG A 1 11.65 -3.53 10.37
C ARG A 1 10.14 -3.77 10.51
N PHE A 2 9.45 -4.11 9.42
CA PHE A 2 7.99 -4.33 9.43
C PHE A 2 7.61 -5.70 9.97
N ARG A 3 6.62 -5.72 10.87
CA ARG A 3 6.09 -6.95 11.46
C ARG A 3 4.59 -7.01 11.27
N LEU A 4 4.10 -8.21 10.98
CA LEU A 4 2.69 -8.52 10.82
C LEU A 4 2.26 -9.45 11.94
N LYS A 5 1.07 -9.21 12.51
CA LYS A 5 0.45 -10.14 13.46
C LYS A 5 -0.51 -11.06 12.71
N GLN A 6 -0.17 -12.33 12.57
CA GLN A 6 -1.04 -13.37 12.00
C GLN A 6 -1.28 -14.43 13.07
N GLU A 7 -2.56 -14.82 13.27
CA GLU A 7 -2.96 -15.86 14.23
C GLU A 7 -2.42 -15.66 15.66
N GLY A 8 -2.23 -14.39 16.06
CA GLY A 8 -1.70 -14.06 17.39
C GLY A 8 -0.17 -13.94 17.47
N LEU A 9 0.57 -14.37 16.43
CA LEU A 9 2.02 -14.35 16.38
C LEU A 9 2.55 -13.19 15.53
N TRP A 10 3.62 -12.54 16.00
CA TRP A 10 4.31 -11.48 15.26
C TRP A 10 5.40 -12.07 14.37
N GLY A 11 5.17 -12.07 13.06
CA GLY A 11 6.14 -12.44 12.03
C GLY A 11 6.73 -11.22 11.33
N ASP A 12 7.82 -11.42 10.60
CA ASP A 12 8.33 -10.41 9.66
C ASP A 12 7.55 -10.49 8.34
N VAL A 13 7.42 -9.35 7.67
CA VAL A 13 6.87 -9.31 6.32
C VAL A 13 8.00 -9.65 5.35
N ASP A 14 7.79 -10.64 4.48
CA ASP A 14 8.74 -10.97 3.42
C ASP A 14 8.59 -9.99 2.26
N LEU A 15 9.26 -8.84 2.38
CA LEU A 15 9.22 -7.79 1.36
C LEU A 15 9.95 -8.20 0.08
N ILE A 16 11.03 -8.98 0.22
CA ILE A 16 11.93 -9.36 -0.88
C ILE A 16 11.22 -10.18 -1.96
N ASN A 17 10.29 -11.07 -1.57
CA ASN A 17 9.58 -11.93 -2.53
C ASN A 17 8.14 -11.46 -2.81
N THR A 18 7.77 -10.24 -2.43
CA THR A 18 6.42 -9.69 -2.65
C THR A 18 6.45 -8.44 -3.50
N SER A 19 5.39 -8.24 -4.29
CA SER A 19 5.11 -6.95 -4.91
C SER A 19 4.07 -6.21 -4.08
N ILE A 20 4.27 -4.90 -3.89
CA ILE A 20 3.38 -4.06 -3.08
C ILE A 20 2.50 -3.22 -4.02
N LEU A 21 1.19 -3.23 -3.77
CA LEU A 21 0.24 -2.29 -4.35
C LEU A 21 -0.27 -1.39 -3.23
N GLU A 22 -0.04 -0.09 -3.36
CA GLU A 22 -0.50 0.92 -2.41
C GLU A 22 -1.69 1.71 -2.98
N ILE A 23 -2.71 1.91 -2.15
CA ILE A 23 -3.85 2.78 -2.45
C ILE A 23 -3.82 3.92 -1.45
N TYR A 24 -3.60 5.13 -1.94
CA TYR A 24 -3.59 6.34 -1.13
C TYR A 24 -4.82 7.19 -1.45
N PHE A 25 -5.59 7.54 -0.43
CA PHE A 25 -6.63 8.55 -0.53
C PHE A 25 -6.19 9.81 0.21
N PRO A 26 -6.10 10.96 -0.46
CA PRO A 26 -5.88 12.24 0.22
C PRO A 26 -7.17 12.59 0.98
N VAL A 27 -7.12 12.45 2.31
CA VAL A 27 -8.23 12.74 3.22
C VAL A 27 -8.04 14.15 3.77
N ASP A 28 -7.91 15.12 2.86
CA ASP A 28 -7.57 16.49 3.19
C ASP A 28 -8.80 17.33 3.53
N THR A 29 -8.66 18.20 4.54
CA THR A 29 -9.67 19.20 4.88
C THR A 29 -9.66 20.32 3.84
N LEU A 30 -10.82 20.60 3.25
CA LEU A 30 -10.98 21.69 2.28
C LEU A 30 -11.40 22.98 3.00
N VAL A 31 -10.64 24.05 2.81
CA VAL A 31 -10.96 25.39 3.37
C VAL A 31 -11.37 26.34 2.26
N ILE A 32 -12.63 26.76 2.27
CA ILE A 32 -13.22 27.69 1.31
C ILE A 32 -13.29 29.08 1.93
N LYS A 33 -12.66 30.07 1.30
CA LYS A 33 -12.76 31.49 1.69
C LYS A 33 -13.90 32.15 0.93
N ARG A 34 -14.99 32.48 1.63
CA ARG A 34 -16.13 33.20 1.08
C ARG A 34 -16.02 34.70 1.39
N PRO A 35 -16.02 35.60 0.39
CA PRO A 35 -15.99 37.03 0.64
C PRO A 35 -17.28 37.50 1.31
N ILE A 36 -17.15 38.41 2.26
CA ILE A 36 -18.28 39.11 2.90
C ILE A 36 -18.47 40.42 2.15
N ALA A 37 -19.64 40.61 1.54
CA ALA A 37 -19.99 41.84 0.84
C ALA A 37 -20.50 42.89 1.83
N ASP A 38 -20.13 44.15 1.62
CA ASP A 38 -20.73 45.29 2.30
C ASP A 38 -22.18 45.49 1.82
N GLU A 39 -23.08 45.95 2.70
CA GLU A 39 -24.51 46.17 2.41
C GLU A 39 -24.73 47.14 1.22
N TYR A 40 -23.71 47.91 0.86
CA TYR A 40 -23.72 48.86 -0.26
C TYR A 40 -23.14 48.31 -1.58
N GLY A 41 -22.72 47.05 -1.64
CA GLY A 41 -22.53 46.27 -2.87
C GLY A 41 -21.48 46.72 -3.89
N ALA A 42 -20.67 47.75 -3.59
CA ALA A 42 -19.79 48.41 -4.57
C ALA A 42 -18.31 48.53 -4.17
N GLY A 43 -17.87 47.86 -3.11
CA GLY A 43 -16.50 47.95 -2.57
C GLY A 43 -15.73 46.63 -2.50
N GLU A 44 -14.43 46.73 -2.20
CA GLU A 44 -13.57 45.60 -1.82
C GLU A 44 -14.22 44.80 -0.67
N PRO A 45 -14.05 43.46 -0.62
CA PRO A 45 -14.61 42.65 0.45
C PRO A 45 -14.08 43.11 1.81
N ILE A 46 -15.00 43.41 2.72
CA ILE A 46 -14.71 43.82 4.11
C ILE A 46 -14.06 42.69 4.93
N GLY A 47 -14.15 41.46 4.45
CA GLY A 47 -13.49 40.30 5.04
C GLY A 47 -13.83 39.02 4.31
N TYR A 48 -13.32 37.90 4.83
CA TYR A 48 -13.62 36.56 4.34
C TYR A 48 -14.12 35.68 5.48
N GLN A 49 -15.19 34.95 5.23
CA GLN A 49 -15.63 33.82 6.05
C GLN A 49 -14.89 32.56 5.60
N ALA A 50 -14.25 31.85 6.52
CA ALA A 50 -13.69 30.53 6.26
C ALA A 50 -14.77 29.45 6.48
N ILE A 51 -14.98 28.60 5.49
CA ILE A 51 -15.81 27.40 5.57
C ILE A 51 -14.87 26.21 5.50
N VAL A 52 -14.88 25.38 6.55
CA VAL A 52 -14.03 24.19 6.67
C VAL A 52 -14.89 22.97 6.37
N LEU A 53 -14.46 22.15 5.41
CA LEU A 53 -15.11 20.91 5.05
C LEU A 53 -14.14 19.77 5.34
N ASP A 54 -14.48 18.96 6.33
CA ASP A 54 -13.72 17.76 6.66
C ASP A 54 -14.25 16.56 5.87
N PRO A 55 -13.35 15.72 5.35
CA PRO A 55 -13.76 14.48 4.70
C PRO A 55 -14.41 13.54 5.70
N SER A 56 -15.45 12.83 5.25
CA SER A 56 -16.14 11.86 6.09
C SER A 56 -15.38 10.54 6.10
N PRO A 57 -14.93 10.04 7.27
CA PRO A 57 -14.21 8.77 7.36
C PRO A 57 -15.07 7.58 6.92
N GLU A 58 -16.40 7.67 7.07
CA GLU A 58 -17.33 6.62 6.64
C GLU A 58 -17.33 6.48 5.11
N PHE A 59 -17.41 7.59 4.39
CA PHE A 59 -17.39 7.58 2.92
C PHE A 59 -16.01 7.21 2.38
N THR A 60 -14.93 7.64 3.04
CA THR A 60 -13.57 7.20 2.70
C THR A 60 -13.42 5.69 2.85
N ALA A 61 -13.93 5.12 3.94
CA ALA A 61 -13.90 3.67 4.15
C ALA A 61 -14.74 2.91 3.11
N GLN A 62 -15.92 3.44 2.76
CA GLN A 62 -16.75 2.87 1.70
C GLN A 62 -16.04 2.90 0.34
N LEU A 63 -15.38 4.02 0.00
CA LEU A 63 -14.62 4.14 -1.24
C LEU A 63 -13.44 3.16 -1.27
N LEU A 64 -12.73 3.01 -0.15
CA LEU A 64 -11.65 2.01 -0.03
C LEU A 64 -12.18 0.59 -0.22
N ALA A 65 -13.31 0.25 0.39
CA ALA A 65 -13.93 -1.07 0.21
C ALA A 65 -14.26 -1.33 -1.27
N LEU A 66 -14.90 -0.38 -1.95
CA LEU A 66 -15.21 -0.48 -3.37
C LEU A 66 -13.96 -0.61 -4.25
N ALA A 67 -12.90 0.14 -3.95
CA ALA A 67 -11.64 0.07 -4.68
C ALA A 67 -10.99 -1.32 -4.51
N VAL A 68 -10.97 -1.86 -3.30
CA VAL A 68 -10.44 -3.20 -3.01
C VAL A 68 -11.26 -4.29 -3.71
N ASP A 69 -12.59 -4.20 -3.66
CA ASP A 69 -13.47 -5.16 -4.35
C ASP A 69 -13.21 -5.17 -5.86
N HIS A 70 -13.01 -3.99 -6.48
CA HIS A 70 -12.66 -3.90 -7.89
C HIS A 70 -11.28 -4.47 -8.20
N ILE A 71 -10.30 -4.27 -7.33
CA ILE A 71 -8.97 -4.88 -7.49
C ILE A 71 -9.08 -6.41 -7.43
N ASP A 72 -9.86 -6.94 -6.49
CA ASP A 72 -10.07 -8.39 -6.38
C ASP A 72 -10.68 -8.97 -7.65
N ILE A 73 -11.73 -8.33 -8.19
CA ILE A 73 -12.36 -8.75 -9.46
C ILE A 73 -11.34 -8.75 -10.60
N LEU A 74 -10.55 -7.69 -10.73
CA LEU A 74 -9.51 -7.60 -11.76
C LEU A 74 -8.45 -8.71 -11.60
N LEU A 75 -8.05 -9.03 -10.37
CA LEU A 75 -7.10 -10.10 -10.09
C LEU A 75 -7.69 -11.47 -10.44
N GLU A 76 -8.97 -11.70 -10.17
CA GLU A 76 -9.66 -12.93 -10.55
C GLU A 76 -9.76 -13.09 -12.08
N ASP A 77 -10.11 -12.00 -12.79
CA ASP A 77 -10.28 -12.02 -14.25
C ASP A 77 -8.95 -12.18 -15.00
N TRP A 78 -7.89 -11.48 -14.55
CA TRP A 78 -6.61 -11.46 -15.27
C TRP A 78 -5.68 -12.60 -14.86
N TYR A 79 -5.87 -13.14 -13.65
CA TYR A 79 -5.10 -14.26 -13.12
C TYR A 79 -6.05 -15.34 -12.61
N PRO A 80 -6.72 -16.09 -13.49
CA PRO A 80 -7.72 -17.09 -13.11
C PRO A 80 -7.16 -18.21 -12.21
N THR A 81 -5.84 -18.42 -12.20
CA THR A 81 -5.15 -19.33 -11.28
C THR A 81 -5.08 -18.82 -9.84
N LEU A 82 -5.26 -17.52 -9.60
CA LEU A 82 -5.48 -16.92 -8.27
C LEU A 82 -6.94 -17.10 -7.78
N GLY A 83 -7.85 -17.42 -8.71
CA GLY A 83 -9.32 -17.39 -8.58
C GLY A 83 -9.97 -18.41 -7.62
N THR A 84 -9.20 -19.11 -6.79
CA THR A 84 -9.75 -19.74 -5.57
C THR A 84 -9.35 -18.92 -4.34
N ARG A 85 -9.82 -17.66 -4.35
CA ARG A 85 -9.68 -16.58 -3.34
C ARG A 85 -8.31 -16.46 -2.67
N PHE A 86 -7.25 -16.47 -3.48
CA PHE A 86 -5.85 -16.25 -3.12
C PHE A 86 -5.13 -17.47 -2.52
N VAL A 87 -5.07 -18.54 -3.31
CA VAL A 87 -4.29 -19.78 -3.12
C VAL A 87 -3.03 -19.60 -2.27
N HIS A 88 -2.67 -20.63 -1.51
CA HIS A 88 -1.49 -20.61 -0.66
C HIS A 88 -0.22 -21.06 -1.40
N THR A 89 0.92 -20.52 -0.97
CA THR A 89 2.22 -21.16 -1.18
C THR A 89 2.22 -22.57 -0.56
N SER A 90 3.21 -23.41 -0.88
CA SER A 90 3.43 -24.69 -0.20
C SER A 90 3.61 -24.56 1.32
N GLU A 91 3.93 -23.35 1.80
CA GLU A 91 4.04 -23.00 3.22
C GLU A 91 2.70 -22.55 3.85
N GLY A 92 1.61 -22.47 3.08
CA GLY A 92 0.30 -22.08 3.59
C GLY A 92 0.02 -20.57 3.60
N LYS A 93 0.90 -19.73 3.02
CA LYS A 93 0.71 -18.26 2.98
C LYS A 93 -0.12 -17.85 1.77
N PHE A 94 -1.08 -16.93 1.95
CA PHE A 94 -1.83 -16.32 0.85
C PHE A 94 -0.89 -15.65 -0.16
N LEU A 95 -1.14 -15.88 -1.46
CA LEU A 95 -0.44 -15.17 -2.54
C LEU A 95 -0.78 -13.68 -2.59
N VAL A 96 -1.96 -13.29 -2.11
CA VAL A 96 -2.37 -11.89 -1.96
C VAL A 96 -2.68 -11.65 -0.49
N THR A 97 -1.99 -10.69 0.11
CA THR A 97 -2.18 -10.32 1.53
C THR A 97 -2.60 -8.87 1.62
N ARG A 98 -3.74 -8.61 2.27
CA ARG A 98 -4.23 -7.25 2.54
C ARG A 98 -3.67 -6.77 3.86
N LEU A 99 -3.00 -5.62 3.84
CA LEU A 99 -2.41 -5.00 5.02
C LEU A 99 -3.06 -3.64 5.28
N VAL A 100 -3.47 -3.41 6.53
CA VAL A 100 -3.82 -2.07 7.02
C VAL A 100 -2.71 -1.65 7.98
N PRO A 101 -1.79 -0.78 7.55
CA PRO A 101 -0.70 -0.37 8.40
C PRO A 101 -1.22 0.49 9.55
N CYS A 102 -0.59 0.35 10.72
CA CYS A 102 -0.84 1.27 11.83
C CYS A 102 -0.22 2.63 11.50
N PRO A 103 -1.00 3.72 11.46
CA PRO A 103 -0.47 5.05 11.12
C PRO A 103 0.67 5.49 12.04
N ARG A 104 0.60 5.14 13.35
CA ARG A 104 1.66 5.48 14.31
C ARG A 104 2.97 4.75 14.00
N CYS A 105 2.91 3.48 13.63
CA CYS A 105 4.09 2.69 13.31
C CYS A 105 4.75 3.15 12.00
N LEU A 106 3.94 3.62 11.03
CA LEU A 106 4.47 4.20 9.79
C LEU A 106 5.26 5.49 10.06
N VAL A 107 4.72 6.40 10.89
CA VAL A 107 5.41 7.64 11.26
C VAL A 107 6.73 7.37 11.98
N SER A 108 6.74 6.42 12.92
CA SER A 108 7.96 6.07 13.67
C SER A 108 9.06 5.54 12.75
N THR A 109 8.72 4.79 11.70
CA THR A 109 9.70 4.28 10.73
C THR A 109 10.29 5.41 9.87
N ALA A 110 9.51 6.46 9.60
CA ALA A 110 9.96 7.67 8.90
C ALA A 110 10.93 8.53 9.71
N GLY A 111 10.70 8.60 11.03
CA GLY A 111 11.40 9.52 11.95
C GLY A 111 12.72 9.00 12.50
N GLU A 112 13.06 7.72 12.31
CA GLU A 112 14.27 7.11 12.89
C GLU A 112 15.59 7.56 12.24
N ILE A 113 15.56 8.39 11.19
CA ILE A 113 16.78 8.83 10.47
C ILE A 113 17.35 10.17 10.99
N ASP A 114 16.62 11.00 11.76
CA ASP A 114 17.10 12.38 12.08
C ASP A 114 17.55 12.67 13.53
N SER A 115 17.55 11.73 14.48
CA SER A 115 18.19 12.06 15.77
C SER A 115 18.59 10.88 16.65
N GLY A 116 19.90 10.72 16.83
CA GLY A 116 20.50 9.95 17.91
C GLY A 116 20.32 10.58 19.30
N LEU A 117 19.09 10.94 19.68
CA LEU A 117 18.75 11.40 21.03
C LEU A 117 17.52 10.65 21.57
N PRO A 118 17.50 10.27 22.86
CA PRO A 118 16.40 9.52 23.43
C PRO A 118 15.21 10.46 23.64
N GLN A 119 14.24 10.43 22.73
CA GLN A 119 13.03 11.25 22.87
C GLN A 119 12.03 10.56 23.80
N LYS A 120 11.96 11.11 25.00
CA LYS A 120 10.94 10.84 26.01
C LYS A 120 9.56 11.12 25.42
N VAL A 121 8.73 10.09 25.33
CA VAL A 121 7.34 10.14 24.86
C VAL A 121 6.50 10.82 25.94
N ASP A 122 6.21 12.11 25.80
CA ASP A 122 5.19 12.83 26.58
C ASP A 122 4.87 14.22 25.95
N HIS A 123 4.11 14.27 24.86
CA HIS A 123 3.08 15.31 24.60
C HIS A 123 2.43 15.10 23.22
N TRP A 124 1.10 15.06 23.20
CA TRP A 124 0.29 15.20 22.00
C TRP A 124 0.20 16.70 21.69
N ASP A 125 0.94 17.17 20.68
CA ASP A 125 0.63 18.42 20.00
C ASP A 125 0.55 18.17 18.50
N ASN A 126 -0.64 18.44 18.00
CA ASN A 126 -1.20 18.05 16.72
C ASN A 126 -0.75 19.02 15.61
N GLN A 127 0.51 18.92 15.17
CA GLN A 127 1.05 19.80 14.12
C GLN A 127 2.10 19.13 13.22
N GLN A 128 1.96 17.83 12.91
CA GLN A 128 2.71 17.25 11.79
C GLN A 128 1.86 17.35 10.52
N SER A 129 2.37 18.09 9.53
CA SER A 129 1.73 18.25 8.21
C SER A 129 1.40 16.88 7.61
N PRO A 130 0.21 16.69 7.03
CA PRO A 130 -0.17 15.43 6.38
C PRO A 130 0.70 15.07 5.16
N ASP A 131 1.52 16.01 4.68
CA ASP A 131 2.42 15.81 3.54
C ASP A 131 3.68 14.98 3.86
N ASN A 132 3.93 14.64 5.14
CA ASN A 132 5.21 14.05 5.57
C ASN A 132 5.11 12.59 6.05
N TYR A 133 4.00 11.90 5.77
CA TYR A 133 3.94 10.45 5.94
C TYR A 133 4.63 9.80 4.73
N PRO A 134 5.75 9.08 4.90
CA PRO A 134 6.25 8.26 3.80
C PRO A 134 5.16 7.24 3.44
N GLY A 135 4.91 7.07 2.14
CA GLY A 135 4.01 6.03 1.66
C GLY A 135 4.42 4.67 2.21
N LEU A 136 3.45 3.78 2.43
CA LEU A 136 3.73 2.41 2.88
C LEU A 136 4.76 1.75 1.95
N ALA A 137 4.65 1.93 0.63
CA ALA A 137 5.62 1.41 -0.32
C ALA A 137 7.03 1.97 -0.07
N GLU A 138 7.16 3.28 0.17
CA GLU A 138 8.45 3.91 0.43
C GLU A 138 9.07 3.41 1.76
N ALA A 139 8.27 3.33 2.81
CA ALA A 139 8.73 2.81 4.08
C ALA A 139 9.14 1.32 3.97
N LEU A 140 8.39 0.51 3.23
CA LEU A 140 8.75 -0.89 2.95
C LEU A 140 10.03 -0.99 2.11
N HIS A 141 10.21 -0.16 1.09
CA HIS A 141 11.44 -0.11 0.28
C HIS A 141 12.67 0.29 1.10
N GLN A 142 12.55 1.25 2.02
CA GLN A 142 13.63 1.57 2.95
C GLN A 142 13.97 0.37 3.85
N ALA A 143 12.95 -0.33 4.36
CA ALA A 143 13.16 -1.54 5.15
C ALA A 143 13.77 -2.71 4.35
N GLU A 144 13.50 -2.80 3.05
CA GLU A 144 14.19 -3.75 2.15
C GLU A 144 15.67 -3.41 2.00
N GLN A 145 16.01 -2.13 1.81
CA GLN A 145 17.39 -1.66 1.66
C GLN A 145 18.23 -1.95 2.91
N ASP A 146 17.69 -1.69 4.10
CA ASP A 146 18.34 -2.03 5.37
C ASP A 146 18.62 -3.53 5.50
N ASN A 147 17.71 -4.37 4.99
CA ASN A 147 17.85 -5.84 5.04
C ASN A 147 18.86 -6.35 4.01
N GLN A 148 19.05 -5.63 2.90
CA GLN A 148 19.95 -6.00 1.81
C GLN A 148 21.44 -5.89 2.20
N TYR A 149 21.78 -5.01 3.15
CA TYR A 149 23.13 -4.93 3.73
C TYR A 149 23.53 -6.17 4.55
N VAL A 150 22.58 -7.04 4.90
CA VAL A 150 22.82 -8.27 5.67
C VAL A 150 22.77 -9.55 4.82
N GLY A 151 22.24 -9.49 3.59
CA GLY A 151 21.95 -10.69 2.79
C GLY A 151 21.99 -10.48 1.28
N GLY A 152 23.17 -10.27 0.71
CA GLY A 152 23.35 -10.13 -0.74
C GLY A 152 23.12 -11.44 -1.50
N ARG A 153 21.93 -11.61 -2.10
CA ARG A 153 21.73 -12.41 -3.32
C ARG A 153 20.64 -11.80 -4.19
N VAL A 154 21.08 -11.06 -5.22
CA VAL A 154 20.24 -10.66 -6.36
C VAL A 154 19.73 -11.91 -7.06
N ARG A 155 18.40 -12.11 -7.11
CA ARG A 155 17.78 -13.18 -7.89
C ARG A 155 17.56 -12.69 -9.32
N LYS A 156 18.02 -13.47 -10.30
CA LYS A 156 17.52 -13.45 -11.68
C LYS A 156 16.14 -14.10 -11.66
N SER A 157 15.19 -13.50 -12.39
CA SER A 157 13.82 -13.98 -12.55
C SER A 157 13.82 -15.46 -12.92
N GLN A 158 13.13 -16.26 -12.10
CA GLN A 158 12.90 -17.67 -12.34
C GLN A 158 11.63 -17.81 -13.19
N GLU A 159 11.69 -17.25 -14.40
CA GLU A 159 10.77 -17.55 -15.48
C GLU A 159 11.56 -18.33 -16.53
N SER A 160 10.92 -19.33 -17.16
CA SER A 160 11.47 -20.29 -18.14
C SER A 160 12.31 -21.47 -17.58
N CYS A 161 11.63 -22.51 -17.09
CA CYS A 161 12.10 -23.91 -17.13
C CYS A 161 10.92 -24.88 -16.96
N THR A 162 9.98 -24.89 -17.90
CA THR A 162 9.19 -26.09 -18.21
C THR A 162 9.33 -26.31 -19.72
N SER A 163 10.49 -26.84 -20.08
CA SER A 163 10.77 -27.41 -21.39
C SER A 163 10.43 -28.89 -21.31
N ASP A 164 9.17 -29.24 -21.58
CA ASP A 164 8.81 -30.61 -21.95
C ASP A 164 8.40 -30.60 -23.42
N GLY A 165 9.43 -30.68 -24.26
CA GLY A 165 9.28 -31.08 -25.65
C GLY A 165 9.06 -32.58 -25.70
N ASP A 166 7.82 -33.00 -25.96
CA ASP A 166 7.53 -34.34 -26.46
C ASP A 166 6.45 -34.24 -27.56
N SER A 167 6.92 -34.01 -28.78
CA SER A 167 6.14 -34.20 -30.01
C SER A 167 6.61 -35.49 -30.68
N GLY A 168 6.26 -36.64 -30.09
CA GLY A 168 6.41 -37.95 -30.70
C GLY A 168 5.37 -38.16 -31.81
N VAL A 169 5.69 -37.72 -33.04
CA VAL A 169 5.04 -38.20 -34.27
C VAL A 169 5.85 -39.36 -34.85
N GLY A 170 5.31 -40.58 -34.80
CA GLY A 170 5.91 -41.76 -35.39
C GLY A 170 5.76 -41.77 -36.91
N PRO A 171 6.77 -42.20 -37.69
CA PRO A 171 6.64 -42.41 -39.12
C PRO A 171 6.34 -43.89 -39.39
N GLU A 172 5.06 -44.26 -39.54
CA GLU A 172 4.72 -45.44 -40.33
C GLU A 172 3.66 -45.12 -41.39
N SER A 173 4.16 -44.73 -42.56
CA SER A 173 3.49 -45.04 -43.83
C SER A 173 3.84 -46.48 -44.21
N THR A 174 2.85 -47.33 -44.52
CA THR A 174 2.71 -48.04 -45.81
C THR A 174 1.62 -49.13 -45.76
N GLY A 175 0.69 -49.05 -46.72
CA GLY A 175 0.30 -50.17 -47.59
C GLY A 175 -0.60 -51.28 -47.04
N SER A 176 -1.90 -51.21 -47.34
CA SER A 176 -2.62 -52.12 -48.27
C SER A 176 -4.11 -51.83 -48.27
#